data_AF-A0A1V5S8Y6-F1
#
_entry.id   AF-A0A1V5S8Y6-F1
#
_cell.length_a   1.000
_cell.length_b   1.000
_cell.length_c   1.000
_cell.angle_alpha   90.00
_cell.angle_beta   90.00
_cell.angle_gamma   90.00
#
_symmetry.space_group_name_H-M   'P 1'
#
loop_
_entity.id
_entity.type
_entity.pdbx_description
1 polymer ?
#
loop_
_entity_poly.entity_id
_entity_poly.type
_entity_poly.pdbx_seq_one_letter_code
_entity_poly.pdbx_strand_id
1 'polypeptide(L)'
;MDKKEFYAKSEKIINDTFEAVKKYAKIMAKKTGEAASVTKLLIRRATLEHQIAKACSRLGSKVYDQTVRKGETINLEDAEVVSVIDEIKKLEQQHEDVEITLEKERSKLKSSKTKSGKGKTKSST
;
A
#
# COMPACT_ATOMS: atom_id res chain seq x y z
N MET A 1 12.23 -23.53 13.58
CA MET A 1 12.51 -22.26 12.87
C MET A 1 12.93 -21.22 13.88
N ASP A 2 14.07 -20.57 13.66
CA ASP A 2 14.57 -19.52 14.54
C ASP A 2 13.81 -18.19 14.31
N LYS A 3 13.69 -17.31 15.32
CA LYS A 3 12.95 -16.02 15.23
C LYS A 3 13.53 -15.15 14.12
N LYS A 4 14.85 -15.22 13.96
CA LYS A 4 15.58 -14.51 12.90
C LYS A 4 15.25 -15.06 11.50
N GLU A 5 15.06 -16.36 11.34
CA GLU A 5 14.74 -16.97 10.05
C GLU A 5 13.31 -16.65 9.60
N PHE A 6 12.33 -16.71 10.51
CA PHE A 6 10.93 -16.41 10.18
C PHE A 6 10.76 -14.94 9.79
N TYR A 7 11.38 -14.03 10.55
CA TYR A 7 11.36 -12.60 10.24
C TYR A 7 12.07 -12.30 8.92
N ALA A 8 13.26 -12.88 8.68
CA ALA A 8 13.99 -12.68 7.43
C ALA A 8 13.22 -13.20 6.20
N LYS A 9 12.52 -14.34 6.31
CA LYS A 9 11.66 -14.84 5.23
C LYS A 9 10.48 -13.91 4.97
N SER A 10 9.82 -13.45 6.03
CA SER A 10 8.69 -12.53 5.93
C SER A 10 9.11 -11.19 5.32
N GLU A 11 10.22 -10.61 5.78
CA GLU A 11 10.75 -9.36 5.28
C GLU A 11 11.18 -9.48 3.81
N LYS A 12 11.80 -10.60 3.41
CA LYS A 12 12.15 -10.86 2.01
C LYS A 12 10.91 -10.86 1.12
N ILE A 13 9.87 -11.61 1.49
CA ILE A 13 8.61 -11.68 0.72
C ILE A 13 7.96 -10.29 0.61
N ILE A 14 7.92 -9.55 1.71
CA ILE A 14 7.33 -8.20 1.78
C ILE A 14 8.12 -7.21 0.90
N ASN A 15 9.46 -7.30 0.87
CA ASN A 15 10.31 -6.49 0.00
C ASN A 15 10.17 -6.87 -1.49
N ASP A 16 10.22 -8.15 -1.81
CA ASP A 16 10.15 -8.65 -3.20
C ASP A 16 8.81 -8.26 -3.84
N THR A 17 7.72 -8.37 -3.07
CA THR A 17 6.38 -7.96 -3.51
C THR A 17 6.31 -6.45 -3.75
N PHE A 18 6.91 -5.65 -2.86
CA PHE A 18 6.94 -4.19 -3.02
C PHE A 18 7.69 -3.75 -4.28
N GLU A 19 8.86 -4.33 -4.55
CA GLU A 19 9.63 -4.00 -5.75
C GLU A 19 8.93 -4.45 -7.04
N ALA A 20 8.23 -5.60 -7.02
CA ALA A 20 7.40 -6.04 -8.14
C ALA A 20 6.27 -5.05 -8.45
N VAL A 21 5.54 -4.59 -7.43
CA VAL A 21 4.44 -3.61 -7.58
C VAL A 21 4.96 -2.27 -8.11
N LYS A 22 6.09 -1.80 -7.58
CA LYS A 22 6.74 -0.56 -8.03
C LYS A 22 7.19 -0.63 -9.49
N LYS A 23 7.76 -1.77 -9.91
CA LYS A 23 8.14 -2.02 -11.31
C LYS A 23 6.91 -2.02 -12.22
N TYR A 24 5.84 -2.69 -11.81
CA TYR A 24 4.59 -2.75 -12.57
C TYR A 24 3.94 -1.37 -12.71
N ALA A 25 3.88 -0.59 -11.63
CA ALA A 25 3.35 0.78 -11.66
C ALA A 25 4.11 1.67 -12.66
N LYS A 26 5.46 1.57 -12.71
CA LYS A 26 6.27 2.31 -13.69
C LYS A 26 6.02 1.88 -15.13
N ILE A 27 5.81 0.58 -15.37
CA ILE A 27 5.52 0.06 -16.71
C ILE A 27 4.14 0.53 -17.18
N MET A 28 3.14 0.46 -16.30
CA MET A 28 1.78 0.93 -16.59
C MET A 28 1.79 2.42 -16.93
N ALA A 29 2.46 3.25 -16.10
CA ALA A 29 2.64 4.68 -16.36
C ALA A 29 3.17 4.99 -17.78
N LYS A 30 4.22 4.26 -18.20
CA LYS A 30 4.82 4.43 -19.51
C LYS A 30 3.92 4.00 -20.67
N LYS A 31 3.08 2.97 -20.46
CA LYS A 31 2.24 2.38 -21.52
C LYS A 31 0.87 3.04 -21.66
N THR A 32 0.25 3.46 -20.55
CA THR A 32 -1.13 3.96 -20.53
C THR A 32 -1.21 5.47 -20.72
N GLY A 33 -0.09 6.19 -20.62
CA GLY A 33 -0.08 7.64 -20.54
C GLY A 33 -0.81 8.16 -19.28
N GLU A 34 -0.97 7.31 -18.26
CA GLU A 34 -1.47 7.75 -16.96
C GLU A 34 -0.65 8.96 -16.47
N ALA A 35 -1.35 9.97 -15.97
CA ALA A 35 -0.71 11.16 -15.44
C ALA A 35 0.34 10.75 -14.40
N ALA A 36 1.51 11.39 -14.42
CA ALA A 36 2.58 11.15 -13.45
C ALA A 36 2.08 11.25 -11.99
N SER A 37 1.01 12.03 -11.74
CA SER A 37 0.29 12.09 -10.48
C SER A 37 -0.30 10.74 -10.04
N VAL A 38 -1.00 10.02 -10.91
CA VAL A 38 -1.59 8.70 -10.63
C VAL A 38 -0.50 7.67 -10.35
N THR A 39 0.58 7.69 -11.13
CA THR A 39 1.72 6.78 -10.91
C THR A 39 2.38 7.02 -9.55
N LYS A 40 2.56 8.29 -9.17
CA LYS A 40 3.10 8.66 -7.86
C LYS A 40 2.20 8.18 -6.73
N LEU A 41 0.89 8.30 -6.89
CA LEU A 41 -0.09 7.82 -5.91
C LEU A 41 -0.08 6.29 -5.81
N LEU A 42 0.02 5.55 -6.91
CA LEU A 42 0.14 4.08 -6.90
C LEU A 42 1.40 3.61 -6.18
N ILE A 43 2.55 4.26 -6.43
CA ILE A 43 3.79 3.96 -5.71
C ILE A 43 3.64 4.29 -4.22
N ARG A 44 2.98 5.41 -3.88
CA ARG A 44 2.74 5.79 -2.48
C ARG A 44 1.85 4.79 -1.77
N ARG A 45 0.77 4.32 -2.41
CA ARG A 45 -0.12 3.26 -1.92
C ARG A 45 0.65 1.99 -1.62
N ALA A 46 1.43 1.50 -2.59
CA ALA A 46 2.26 0.30 -2.42
C ALA A 46 3.29 0.45 -1.29
N THR A 47 3.83 1.66 -1.10
CA THR A 47 4.77 1.95 -0.01
C THR A 47 4.09 1.87 1.35
N LEU A 48 2.86 2.38 1.47
CA LEU A 48 2.08 2.30 2.70
C LEU A 48 1.67 0.86 3.00
N GLU A 49 1.22 0.08 2.00
CA GLU A 49 0.93 -1.36 2.15
C GLU A 49 2.14 -2.13 2.66
N HIS A 50 3.33 -1.83 2.11
CA HIS A 50 4.58 -2.42 2.56
C HIS A 50 4.91 -2.07 4.02
N GLN A 51 4.70 -0.81 4.43
CA GLN A 51 4.92 -0.37 5.80
C GLN A 51 3.94 -1.01 6.79
N ILE A 52 2.66 -1.11 6.42
CA ILE A 52 1.62 -1.80 7.20
C ILE A 52 2.01 -3.26 7.39
N ALA A 53 2.40 -3.95 6.32
CA ALA A 53 2.81 -5.36 6.38
C ALA A 53 4.02 -5.56 7.30
N LYS A 54 5.01 -4.65 7.28
CA LYS A 54 6.14 -4.68 8.21
C LYS A 54 5.72 -4.48 9.66
N ALA A 55 4.85 -3.51 9.93
CA ALA A 55 4.36 -3.24 11.28
C ALA A 55 3.54 -4.42 11.84
N CYS A 56 2.66 -5.01 11.02
CA CYS A 56 1.91 -6.22 11.36
C CYS A 56 2.82 -7.43 11.60
N SER A 57 3.86 -7.61 10.78
CA SER A 57 4.85 -8.69 10.98
C SER A 57 5.61 -8.51 12.30
N ARG A 58 5.98 -7.27 12.65
CA ARG A 58 6.62 -6.96 13.94
C ARG A 58 5.69 -7.28 15.12
N LEU A 59 4.41 -6.89 15.02
CA LEU A 59 3.40 -7.20 16.04
C LEU A 59 3.23 -8.72 16.19
N GLY A 60 3.02 -9.44 15.09
CA GLY A 60 2.85 -10.89 15.08
C GLY A 60 4.08 -11.61 15.64
N SER A 61 5.29 -11.15 15.34
CA SER A 61 6.52 -11.72 15.91
C SER A 61 6.60 -11.56 17.42
N LYS A 62 6.10 -10.45 18.00
CA LYS A 62 6.04 -10.26 19.45
C LYS A 62 4.99 -11.16 20.09
N VAL A 63 3.80 -11.19 19.51
CA VAL A 63 2.69 -12.05 19.96
C VAL A 63 3.13 -13.50 20.00
N TYR A 64 3.80 -13.97 18.94
CA TYR A 64 4.33 -15.33 18.88
C TYR A 64 5.39 -15.59 19.96
N ASP A 65 6.31 -14.65 20.18
CA ASP A 65 7.37 -14.82 21.18
C ASP A 65 6.82 -14.88 22.61
N GLN A 66 5.84 -14.05 22.95
CA GLN A 66 5.19 -14.08 24.27
C GLN A 66 4.30 -15.31 24.44
N THR A 67 3.36 -15.54 23.52
CA THR A 67 2.31 -16.56 23.71
C THR A 67 2.78 -17.97 23.41
N VAL A 68 3.63 -18.18 22.39
CA VAL A 68 4.04 -19.52 21.95
C VAL A 68 5.37 -19.94 22.57
N ARG A 69 6.36 -19.04 22.64
CA ARG A 69 7.69 -19.40 23.17
C ARG A 69 7.79 -19.29 24.68
N LYS A 70 7.26 -18.22 25.27
CA LYS A 70 7.31 -18.00 26.73
C LYS A 70 6.09 -18.55 27.46
N GLY A 71 5.00 -18.85 26.75
CA GLY A 71 3.75 -19.30 27.36
C GLY A 71 3.05 -18.20 28.19
N GLU A 72 3.40 -16.94 27.94
CA GLU A 72 2.85 -15.79 28.64
C GLU A 72 1.59 -15.28 27.94
N THR A 73 0.66 -14.73 28.72
CA THR A 73 -0.47 -13.98 28.17
C THR A 73 0.02 -12.66 27.57
N ILE A 74 -0.51 -12.32 26.40
CA ILE A 74 -0.22 -11.02 25.78
C ILE A 74 -0.86 -9.90 26.59
N ASN A 75 -0.06 -8.89 26.96
CA ASN A 75 -0.59 -7.65 27.50
C ASN A 75 -0.82 -6.66 26.35
N LEU A 76 -2.09 -6.34 26.07
CA LEU A 76 -2.47 -5.38 25.03
C LEU A 76 -2.21 -3.92 25.43
N GLU A 77 -2.02 -3.67 26.73
CA GLU A 77 -1.69 -2.35 27.28
C GLU A 77 -0.17 -2.12 27.34
N ASP A 78 0.63 -3.12 26.96
CA ASP A 78 2.07 -2.95 26.86
C ASP A 78 2.42 -1.80 25.92
N ALA A 79 3.23 -0.85 26.39
CA ALA A 79 3.54 0.38 25.66
C ALA A 79 4.14 0.10 24.28
N GLU A 80 4.91 -0.98 24.14
CA GLU A 80 5.51 -1.38 22.88
C GLU A 80 4.47 -1.98 21.92
N VAL A 81 3.49 -2.73 22.43
CA VAL A 81 2.35 -3.26 21.66
C VAL A 81 1.43 -2.12 21.20
N VAL A 82 1.04 -1.23 22.12
CA VAL A 82 0.21 -0.05 21.84
C VAL A 82 0.87 0.82 20.77
N SER A 83 2.18 1.08 20.90
CA SER A 83 2.93 1.87 19.91
C SER A 83 2.90 1.25 18.51
N VAL A 84 2.99 -0.08 18.39
CA VAL A 84 2.89 -0.75 17.08
C VAL A 84 1.47 -0.64 16.52
N ILE A 85 0.45 -0.80 17.35
CA ILE A 85 -0.96 -0.69 16.94
C ILE A 85 -1.27 0.73 16.45
N ASP A 86 -0.80 1.76 17.15
CA ASP A 86 -1.01 3.15 16.76
C ASP A 86 -0.26 3.49 15.46
N GLU A 87 0.94 2.93 15.26
CA GLU A 87 1.65 3.02 14.00
C GLU A 87 0.84 2.40 12.84
N ILE A 88 0.28 1.20 13.04
CA ILE A 88 -0.56 0.52 12.04
C ILE A 88 -1.78 1.39 11.69
N LYS A 89 -2.53 1.86 12.69
CA LYS A 89 -3.71 2.72 12.47
C LYS A 89 -3.37 3.98 11.68
N LYS A 90 -2.24 4.62 12.01
CA LYS A 90 -1.78 5.82 11.31
C LYS A 90 -1.43 5.52 9.85
N LEU A 91 -0.78 4.39 9.60
CA LEU A 91 -0.43 3.97 8.24
C LEU A 91 -1.68 3.58 7.42
N GLU A 92 -2.65 2.93 8.05
CA GLU A 92 -3.95 2.59 7.44
C GLU A 92 -4.73 3.85 7.07
N GLN A 93 -4.81 4.85 7.95
CA GLN A 93 -5.46 6.12 7.63
C GLN A 93 -4.79 6.81 6.43
N GLN A 94 -3.47 6.83 6.39
CA GLN A 94 -2.72 7.39 5.26
C GLN A 94 -2.95 6.59 3.97
N HIS A 95 -3.13 5.27 4.07
CA HIS A 95 -3.41 4.41 2.92
C HIS A 95 -4.80 4.72 2.35
N GLU A 96 -5.80 4.83 3.22
CA GLU A 96 -7.17 5.21 2.85
C GLU A 96 -7.22 6.58 2.16
N ASP A 97 -6.53 7.59 2.69
CA ASP A 97 -6.45 8.92 2.08
C ASP A 97 -5.87 8.86 0.65
N VAL A 98 -4.87 8.01 0.43
CA VAL A 98 -4.26 7.80 -0.89
C VAL A 98 -5.21 7.05 -1.82
N GLU A 99 -5.98 6.07 -1.34
CA GLU A 99 -7.00 5.37 -2.15
C GLU A 99 -8.12 6.31 -2.58
N ILE A 100 -8.64 7.13 -1.67
CA ILE A 100 -9.65 8.15 -1.97
C ILE A 100 -9.13 9.12 -3.04
N THR A 101 -7.87 9.54 -2.92
CA THR A 101 -7.24 10.44 -3.90
C THR A 101 -7.04 9.76 -5.26
N LEU A 102 -6.62 8.50 -5.28
CA LEU A 102 -6.49 7.70 -6.50
C LEU A 102 -7.82 7.57 -7.25
N GLU A 103 -8.90 7.28 -6.54
CA GLU A 103 -10.21 7.11 -7.16
C GLU A 103 -10.73 8.43 -7.75
N LYS A 104 -10.50 9.56 -7.06
CA LYS A 104 -10.80 10.90 -7.58
C LYS A 104 -10.02 11.21 -8.86
N GLU A 105 -8.71 10.95 -8.89
CA GLU A 105 -7.87 11.20 -10.07
C GLU A 105 -8.24 10.29 -11.25
N ARG A 106 -8.54 9.02 -10.99
CA ARG A 106 -9.04 8.08 -12.02
C ARG A 106 -10.39 8.50 -12.59
N SER A 107 -11.29 8.99 -11.75
CA SER A 107 -12.59 9.50 -12.18
C SER A 107 -12.48 10.75 -13.07
N LYS A 108 -11.53 11.66 -12.76
CA LYS A 108 -11.21 12.83 -13.62
C LYS A 108 -10.68 12.41 -14.99
N LEU A 109 -9.80 11.40 -15.04
CA LEU A 109 -9.27 10.86 -16.31
C LEU A 109 -10.36 10.17 -17.16
N LYS A 110 -11.30 9.47 -16.53
CA LYS A 110 -12.45 8.86 -17.25
C LYS A 110 -13.38 9.92 -17.84
N SER A 111 -13.69 10.98 -17.08
CA SER A 111 -14.58 12.05 -17.51
C SER A 111 -13.98 13.00 -18.56
N SER A 112 -12.65 13.20 -18.58
CA SER A 112 -11.99 13.99 -19.63
C SER A 112 -12.01 13.29 -21.00
N LYS A 113 -11.88 11.96 -21.02
CA LYS A 113 -11.93 11.15 -22.25
C LYS A 113 -13.30 11.23 -22.95
N THR A 114 -14.39 11.42 -22.20
CA THR A 114 -15.75 11.55 -22.74
C THR A 114 -16.03 12.94 -23.33
N LYS A 115 -15.34 13.99 -22.87
CA LYS A 115 -15.55 15.37 -23.35
C LYS A 115 -14.82 15.70 -24.65
N SER A 116 -13.72 15.02 -24.96
CA SER A 116 -12.94 15.25 -26.20
C SER A 116 -13.53 14.58 -27.45
N GLY A 117 -14.60 13.79 -27.32
CA GLY A 117 -15.25 13.10 -28.45
C GLY A 117 -16.38 13.88 -29.14
N LYS A 118 -16.87 15.00 -28.60
CA LYS A 118 -18.07 15.70 -29.09
C LYS A 118 -17.77 17.00 -29.85
N GLY A 119 -16.63 17.06 -30.54
CA GLY A 119 -16.16 18.27 -31.21
C GLY A 119 -15.42 17.99 -32.51
N LYS A 120 -15.97 17.13 -33.39
CA LYS A 120 -15.56 17.07 -34.80
C LYS A 120 -16.61 16.36 -35.66
N THR A 121 -17.73 17.02 -35.90
CA THR A 121 -18.50 16.85 -37.14
C THR A 121 -18.69 18.24 -37.74
N LYS A 122 -17.74 18.62 -38.62
CA LYS A 122 -18.04 19.54 -39.72
C LYS A 122 -18.82 18.75 -40.77
N SER A 123 -19.98 19.25 -41.16
CA SER A 123 -20.54 19.15 -42.52
C SER A 123 -21.59 20.26 -42.55
N SER A 124 -21.42 21.38 -43.27
CA SER A 124 -21.39 21.47 -44.73
C SER A 124 -22.56 20.69 -45.32
N THR A 125 -23.72 21.32 -45.43
CA THR A 125 -24.34 21.84 -46.66
C THR A 125 -25.55 22.69 -46.27
#